data_AF-A0A2W7BK67-F1
#
_entry.id   AF-A0A2W7BK67-F1
#
_cell.length_a   1.000
_cell.length_b   1.000
_cell.length_c   1.000
_cell.angle_alpha   90.00
_cell.angle_beta   90.00
_cell.angle_gamma   90.00
#
_symmetry.space_group_name_H-M   'P 1'
#
loop_
_entity.id
_entity.type
_entity.pdbx_description
1 polymer ?
#
loop_
_entity_poly.entity_id
_entity_poly.type
_entity_poly.pdbx_seq_one_letter_code
_entity_poly.pdbx_strand_id
1 'polypeptide(L)'
;MLAANVQTATLSQTATLPVIADPFVHLVTLIHRQTSEEQSFEVQTVTDRFADVMREIVHQKFMRGLTGFEYFEALPLRCPLPF
;
A
#
# COMPACT_ATOMS: atom_id res chain seq x y z
N MET A 1 52.53 40.32 6.26
CA MET A 1 51.53 39.52 7.00
C MET A 1 50.15 39.83 6.42
N LEU A 2 49.60 38.97 5.57
CA LEU A 2 48.20 39.03 5.14
C LEU A 2 47.74 37.59 4.88
N ALA A 3 46.90 37.06 5.76
CA ALA A 3 46.22 35.78 5.57
C ALA A 3 44.77 36.07 5.13
N ALA A 4 44.38 35.49 3.99
CA ALA A 4 43.05 35.63 3.43
C ALA A 4 42.03 34.84 4.27
N ASN A 5 41.02 35.55 4.79
CA ASN A 5 39.86 34.93 5.43
C ASN A 5 38.92 34.37 4.36
N VAL A 6 38.90 33.06 4.20
CA VAL A 6 37.90 32.34 3.41
C VAL A 6 36.74 32.01 4.33
N GLN A 7 35.62 32.72 4.18
CA GLN A 7 34.36 32.36 4.83
C GLN A 7 33.71 31.22 4.05
N THR A 8 33.73 30.01 4.60
CA THR A 8 32.97 28.87 4.12
C THR A 8 31.52 29.00 4.58
N ALA A 9 30.63 29.33 3.66
CA ALA A 9 29.19 29.24 3.88
C ALA A 9 28.78 27.75 3.91
N THR A 10 28.37 27.27 5.07
CA THR A 10 27.73 25.95 5.23
C THR A 10 26.31 26.01 4.69
N LEU A 11 26.11 25.47 3.49
CA LEU A 11 24.80 25.18 2.92
C LEU A 11 24.12 24.09 3.76
N SER A 12 23.15 24.46 4.57
CA SER A 12 22.24 23.53 5.25
C SER A 12 21.36 22.83 4.20
N GLN A 13 21.80 21.66 3.71
CA GLN A 13 20.94 20.77 2.95
C GLN A 13 19.89 20.17 3.89
N THR A 14 18.65 20.63 3.76
CA THR A 14 17.49 19.96 4.33
C THR A 14 17.32 18.63 3.61
N ALA A 15 17.80 17.54 4.21
CA ALA A 15 17.60 16.19 3.70
C ALA A 15 16.10 15.87 3.73
N THR A 16 15.44 16.01 2.58
CA THR A 16 14.07 15.53 2.40
C THR A 16 14.14 14.01 2.39
N LEU A 17 13.89 13.38 3.54
CA LEU A 17 13.66 11.93 3.60
C LEU A 17 12.54 11.61 2.60
N PRO A 18 12.66 10.55 1.77
CA PRO A 18 11.54 10.12 0.96
C PRO A 18 10.42 9.74 1.93
N VAL A 19 9.34 10.52 1.93
CA VAL A 19 8.10 10.14 2.61
C VAL A 19 7.59 8.92 1.84
N ILE A 20 7.92 7.73 2.32
CA ILE A 20 7.30 6.50 1.84
C ILE A 20 5.86 6.59 2.31
N ALA A 21 4.94 6.88 1.39
CA ALA A 21 3.53 6.85 1.70
C ALA A 21 3.18 5.45 2.21
N ASP A 22 2.56 5.36 3.39
CA ASP A 22 2.12 4.08 3.94
C ASP A 22 1.11 3.43 2.97
N PRO A 23 1.22 2.12 2.72
CA PRO A 23 0.32 1.43 1.80
C PRO A 23 -1.11 1.36 2.36
N PHE A 24 -2.10 1.40 1.47
CA PHE A 24 -3.49 1.15 1.80
C PHE A 24 -3.70 -0.35 1.95
N VAL A 25 -4.17 -0.78 3.12
CA VAL A 25 -4.39 -2.21 3.45
C VAL A 25 -5.87 -2.51 3.55
N HIS A 26 -6.33 -3.52 2.82
CA HIS A 26 -7.70 -3.99 2.82
C HIS A 26 -7.76 -5.46 3.25
N LEU A 27 -8.66 -5.81 4.17
CA LEU A 27 -9.02 -7.20 4.44
C LEU A 27 -10.08 -7.62 3.44
N VAL A 28 -9.80 -8.63 2.65
CA VAL A 28 -10.69 -9.13 1.60
C VAL A 28 -11.21 -10.48 2.03
N THR A 29 -12.51 -10.67 1.96
CA THR A 29 -13.17 -11.96 2.21
C THR A 29 -13.80 -12.45 0.92
N LEU A 30 -13.48 -13.69 0.57
CA LEU A 30 -14.08 -14.40 -0.55
C LEU A 30 -14.89 -15.59 -0.04
N ILE A 31 -15.95 -15.94 -0.76
CA ILE A 31 -16.83 -17.07 -0.42
C ILE A 31 -16.88 -18.04 -1.58
N HIS A 32 -16.61 -19.33 -1.33
CA HIS A 32 -16.71 -20.38 -2.32
C HIS A 32 -18.17 -20.69 -2.64
N ARG A 33 -18.57 -20.53 -3.91
CA ARG A 33 -19.98 -20.57 -4.32
C ARG A 33 -20.71 -21.87 -3.99
N GLN A 34 -20.02 -23.02 -4.04
CA GLN A 34 -20.64 -24.33 -3.88
C GLN A 34 -20.55 -24.89 -2.46
N THR A 35 -19.49 -24.54 -1.74
CA THR A 35 -19.19 -25.13 -0.42
C THR A 35 -19.49 -24.16 0.72
N SER A 36 -19.76 -22.88 0.40
CA SER A 36 -19.88 -21.80 1.37
C SER A 36 -18.64 -21.65 2.27
N GLU A 37 -17.49 -22.13 1.79
CA GLU A 37 -16.20 -21.94 2.47
C GLU A 37 -15.78 -20.48 2.34
N GLU A 38 -15.31 -19.89 3.44
CA GLU A 38 -14.85 -18.52 3.47
C GLU A 38 -13.33 -18.47 3.52
N GLN A 39 -12.76 -17.53 2.78
CA GLN A 39 -11.32 -17.28 2.83
C GLN A 39 -11.04 -15.79 2.85
N SER A 40 -10.29 -15.36 3.86
CA SER A 40 -9.90 -13.97 4.01
C SER A 40 -8.39 -13.79 3.86
N PHE A 41 -7.98 -12.71 3.20
CA PHE A 41 -6.59 -12.31 3.09
C PHE A 41 -6.45 -10.80 2.95
N GLU A 42 -5.27 -10.30 3.30
CA GLU A 42 -4.96 -8.88 3.17
C GLU A 42 -4.45 -8.55 1.76
N VAL A 43 -4.90 -7.40 1.26
CA VAL A 43 -4.49 -6.80 0.01
C VAL A 43 -3.85 -5.45 0.32
N GLN A 44 -2.65 -5.24 -0.20
CA GLN A 44 -1.91 -3.98 -0.04
C GLN A 44 -1.83 -3.26 -1.38
N THR A 45 -2.16 -1.98 -1.37
CA THR A 45 -2.23 -1.16 -2.57
C THR A 45 -1.55 0.19 -2.34
N VAL A 46 -0.99 0.75 -3.41
CA VAL A 46 -0.36 2.09 -3.37
C VAL A 46 -1.41 3.20 -3.30
N THR A 47 -2.63 2.95 -3.78
CA THR A 47 -3.76 3.89 -3.74
C THR A 47 -5.02 3.20 -3.23
N ASP A 48 -5.95 3.94 -2.62
CA ASP A 48 -7.28 3.43 -2.23
C ASP A 48 -8.28 3.33 -3.38
N ARG A 49 -7.84 3.59 -4.63
CA ARG A 49 -8.75 3.58 -5.77
C ARG A 49 -9.33 2.18 -5.89
N PHE A 50 -10.66 2.11 -5.88
CA PHE A 50 -11.39 0.84 -5.99
C PHE A 50 -10.88 -0.04 -7.14
N ALA A 51 -10.54 0.54 -8.30
CA ALA A 51 -9.99 -0.20 -9.43
C ALA A 51 -8.64 -0.87 -9.13
N ASP A 52 -7.76 -0.24 -8.35
CA ASP A 52 -6.47 -0.80 -7.97
C ASP A 52 -6.64 -1.90 -6.91
N VAL A 53 -7.54 -1.71 -5.95
CA VAL A 53 -7.93 -2.73 -4.96
C VAL A 53 -8.51 -3.97 -5.65
N MET A 54 -9.46 -3.79 -6.57
CA MET A 54 -10.04 -4.91 -7.31
C MET A 54 -9.02 -5.63 -8.20
N ARG A 55 -8.08 -4.90 -8.82
CA ARG A 55 -7.02 -5.52 -9.61
C ARG A 55 -6.15 -6.43 -8.73
N GLU A 56 -5.76 -5.95 -7.56
CA GLU A 56 -4.93 -6.73 -6.63
C GLU A 56 -5.70 -7.91 -6.04
N ILE A 57 -6.99 -7.76 -5.74
CA ILE A 57 -7.86 -8.88 -5.33
C ILE A 57 -7.85 -9.99 -6.38
N VAL A 58 -8.03 -9.65 -7.67
CA VAL A 58 -8.02 -10.63 -8.77
C VAL A 58 -6.64 -11.28 -8.90
N HIS A 59 -5.57 -10.51 -8.78
CA HIS A 59 -4.20 -11.02 -8.81
C HIS A 59 -3.95 -12.03 -7.68
N GLN A 60 -4.27 -11.67 -6.43
CA GLN A 60 -4.12 -12.55 -5.26
C GLN A 60 -5.01 -13.79 -5.36
N LYS A 61 -6.25 -13.64 -5.82
CA LYS A 61 -7.17 -14.75 -6.07
C LYS A 61 -6.57 -15.76 -7.05
N PHE A 62 -5.95 -15.29 -8.13
CA PHE A 62 -5.26 -16.14 -9.10
C PHE A 62 -4.03 -16.81 -8.51
N MET A 63 -3.15 -16.05 -7.84
CA MET A 63 -1.92 -16.57 -7.23
C MET A 63 -2.17 -17.63 -6.16
N ARG A 64 -3.31 -17.55 -5.46
CA ARG A 64 -3.72 -18.49 -4.41
C ARG A 64 -4.56 -19.66 -4.94
N GLY A 65 -4.88 -19.70 -6.22
CA GLY A 65 -5.68 -20.78 -6.83
C GLY A 65 -7.17 -20.76 -6.44
N LEU A 66 -7.71 -19.59 -6.08
CA LEU A 66 -9.06 -19.45 -5.49
C LEU A 66 -10.16 -19.28 -6.55
N THR A 67 -10.10 -20.04 -7.63
CA THR A 67 -10.96 -19.81 -8.82
C THR A 67 -12.46 -19.93 -8.53
N GLY A 68 -12.87 -20.79 -7.60
CA GLY A 68 -14.27 -20.98 -7.18
C GLY A 68 -14.79 -20.00 -6.13
N PHE A 69 -13.93 -19.12 -5.61
CA PHE A 69 -14.29 -18.13 -4.59
C PHE A 69 -14.77 -16.83 -5.25
N GLU A 70 -15.92 -16.32 -4.83
CA GLU A 70 -16.50 -15.05 -5.28
C GLU A 70 -16.18 -13.93 -4.28
N TYR A 71 -16.01 -12.71 -4.78
CA TYR A 71 -15.75 -11.56 -3.92
C TYR A 71 -17.00 -11.20 -3.12
N PHE A 72 -16.86 -11.11 -1.80
CA PHE A 72 -17.93 -10.74 -0.90
C PHE A 72 -17.73 -9.33 -0.37
N GLU A 73 -16.57 -9.06 0.25
CA GLU A 73 -16.31 -7.79 0.92
C GLU A 73 -14.82 -7.44 0.93
N ALA A 74 -14.51 -6.14 0.92
CA ALA A 74 -13.20 -5.58 1.22
C ALA A 74 -13.37 -4.47 2.25
N LEU A 75 -12.77 -4.65 3.42
CA LEU A 75 -12.79 -3.69 4.52
C LEU A 75 -11.44 -2.98 4.59
N PRO A 76 -11.40 -1.63 4.62
CA PRO A 76 -10.14 -0.92 4.86
C PRO A 76 -9.66 -1.19 6.28
N LEU A 77 -8.47 -1.77 6.42
CA LEU A 77 -7.82 -2.02 7.73
C LEU A 77 -6.99 -0.81 8.16
N ARG A 78 -6.31 -0.19 7.21
CA ARG A 78 -5.48 1.00 7.43
C ARG A 78 -5.55 1.91 6.21
N CYS A 79 -6.03 3.12 6.42
CA CYS A 79 -5.82 4.23 5.47
C CYS A 79 -4.63 5.06 5.98
N PRO A 80 -3.62 5.37 5.15
CA PRO A 80 -2.63 6.38 5.48
C PRO A 80 -3.36 7.68 5.86
N LEU A 81 -2.98 8.25 7.00
CA LEU A 81 -3.53 9.52 7.45
C LEU A 81 -3.13 10.62 6.46
N PRO A 82 -4.03 11.54 6.09
CA PRO A 82 -3.63 12.71 5.34
C PRO A 82 -2.69 13.55 6.22
N PHE A 83 -1.48 13.79 5.71
CA PHE A 83 -0.51 14.72 6.29
C PHE A 83 -0.99 16.17 6.19
#